data_AF-A0A959P1C6-F1
#
_entry.id   AF-A0A959P1C6-F1
#
_cell.length_a   1.000
_cell.length_b   1.000
_cell.length_c   1.000
_cell.angle_alpha   90.00
_cell.angle_beta   90.00
_cell.angle_gamma   90.00
#
_symmetry.space_group_name_H-M   'P 1'
#
loop_
_entity.id
_entity.type
_entity.pdbx_description
1 polymer ?
#
loop_
_entity_poly.entity_id
_entity_poly.type
_entity_poly.pdbx_seq_one_letter_code
_entity_poly.pdbx_strand_id
1 'polypeptide(L)'
;MSIKKFRQILFNSFLIIIFFYLENAFSQNKISNVNIASSNLPLVFINTDGQTIKDQERITAQMGIIDNGNGVRNNISDEFNNYNGLIAIELRGSSSSAYPKPQYRIETQDSLGDNLNVSLCDLPTENDWILYGPYNDKSLLRNVLSYKLSNQLGRYASRTVYCELFVNYEYLGIYV
;
A
#
# COMPACT_ATOMS: atom_id res chain seq x y z
N MET A 1 -2.72 -12.22 -59.26
CA MET A 1 -3.24 -12.47 -57.89
C MET A 1 -4.76 -12.29 -57.91
N SER A 2 -5.55 -13.24 -57.41
CA SER A 2 -7.02 -13.14 -57.46
C SER A 2 -7.54 -12.02 -56.55
N ILE A 3 -8.57 -11.29 -56.99
CA ILE A 3 -9.25 -10.22 -56.22
C ILE A 3 -9.63 -10.68 -54.81
N LYS A 4 -9.99 -11.97 -54.64
CA LYS A 4 -10.28 -12.57 -53.33
C LYS A 4 -9.06 -12.60 -52.39
N LYS A 5 -7.87 -12.94 -52.91
CA LYS A 5 -6.61 -12.94 -52.14
C LYS A 5 -6.17 -11.53 -51.75
N PHE A 6 -6.39 -10.54 -52.62
CA PHE A 6 -6.06 -9.14 -52.33
C PHE A 6 -6.95 -8.55 -51.22
N ARG A 7 -8.27 -8.82 -51.25
CA ARG A 7 -9.19 -8.39 -50.18
C ARG A 7 -8.87 -9.02 -48.83
N GLN A 8 -8.46 -10.29 -48.80
CA GLN A 8 -8.08 -10.97 -47.57
C GLN A 8 -6.81 -10.36 -46.93
N ILE A 9 -5.83 -9.99 -47.75
CA ILE A 9 -4.58 -9.37 -47.26
C ILE A 9 -4.87 -7.98 -46.68
N LEU A 10 -5.71 -7.18 -47.34
CA LEU A 10 -6.12 -5.87 -46.82
C LEU A 10 -6.91 -5.99 -45.51
N PHE A 11 -7.79 -6.98 -45.40
CA PHE A 11 -8.55 -7.23 -44.17
C PHE A 11 -7.65 -7.66 -43.00
N ASN A 12 -6.71 -8.58 -43.24
CA ASN A 12 -5.77 -9.03 -42.23
C ASN A 12 -4.81 -7.89 -41.81
N SER A 13 -4.34 -7.07 -42.75
CA SER A 13 -3.51 -5.91 -42.44
C SER A 13 -4.25 -4.88 -41.60
N PHE A 14 -5.54 -4.65 -41.87
CA PHE A 14 -6.39 -3.75 -41.09
C PHE A 14 -6.63 -4.27 -39.67
N LEU A 15 -6.84 -5.58 -39.51
CA LEU A 15 -7.00 -6.23 -38.21
C LEU A 15 -5.74 -6.15 -37.34
N ILE A 16 -4.55 -6.34 -37.94
CA ILE A 16 -3.27 -6.19 -37.23
C ILE A 16 -3.07 -4.74 -36.76
N ILE A 17 -3.40 -3.76 -37.61
CA ILE A 17 -3.33 -2.35 -37.24
C ILE A 17 -4.28 -2.03 -36.09
N ILE A 18 -5.53 -2.51 -36.14
CA ILE A 18 -6.49 -2.35 -35.02
C ILE A 18 -5.95 -2.98 -33.73
N PHE A 19 -5.38 -4.18 -33.81
CA PHE A 19 -4.81 -4.85 -32.65
C PHE A 19 -3.65 -4.04 -32.04
N PHE A 20 -2.76 -3.51 -32.88
CA PHE A 20 -1.67 -2.62 -32.46
C PHE A 20 -2.19 -1.32 -31.82
N TYR A 21 -3.25 -0.72 -32.36
CA TYR A 21 -3.87 0.46 -31.77
C TYR A 21 -4.57 0.16 -30.43
N LEU A 22 -5.19 -1.02 -30.29
CA LEU A 22 -5.82 -1.45 -29.04
C LEU A 22 -4.80 -1.73 -27.93
N GLU A 23 -3.66 -2.36 -28.24
CA GLU A 23 -2.57 -2.55 -27.27
C GLU A 23 -2.00 -1.21 -26.79
N ASN A 24 -1.78 -0.26 -27.71
CA ASN A 24 -1.28 1.06 -27.36
C ASN A 24 -2.31 1.86 -26.53
N ALA A 25 -3.61 1.77 -26.85
CA ALA A 25 -4.67 2.42 -26.07
C ALA A 25 -4.79 1.83 -24.66
N PHE A 26 -4.56 0.53 -24.48
CA PHE A 26 -4.53 -0.11 -23.16
C PHE A 26 -3.32 0.35 -22.33
N SER A 27 -2.15 0.52 -22.96
CA SER A 27 -0.94 1.00 -22.28
C SER A 27 -1.02 2.46 -21.80
N GLN A 28 -1.92 3.28 -22.37
CA GLN A 28 -2.11 4.68 -21.97
C GLN A 28 -3.01 4.84 -20.72
N ASN A 29 -3.62 3.76 -20.23
CA ASN A 29 -4.34 3.74 -18.95
C ASN A 29 -3.42 3.39 -17.77
N LYS A 30 -2.12 3.69 -17.86
CA LYS A 30 -1.27 3.72 -16.68
C LYS A 30 -1.70 4.94 -15.87
N ILE A 31 -2.45 4.69 -14.80
CA ILE A 31 -2.83 5.70 -13.80
C ILE A 31 -1.60 6.55 -13.52
N SER A 32 -1.74 7.88 -13.58
CA SER A 32 -0.67 8.79 -13.21
C SER A 32 -0.13 8.38 -11.83
N ASN A 33 1.07 7.79 -11.80
CA ASN A 33 1.74 7.48 -10.55
C ASN A 33 1.90 8.81 -9.81
N VAL A 34 1.18 8.96 -8.70
CA VAL A 34 1.36 10.10 -7.81
C VAL A 34 2.78 9.96 -7.24
N ASN A 35 3.70 10.78 -7.75
CA ASN A 35 5.08 10.81 -7.28
C ASN A 35 5.16 11.74 -6.07
N ILE A 36 5.13 11.17 -4.87
CA ILE A 36 5.45 11.88 -3.64
C ILE A 36 6.96 11.86 -3.42
N ALA A 37 7.57 13.03 -3.20
CA ALA A 37 8.97 13.16 -2.79
C ALA A 37 9.13 13.27 -1.26
N SER A 38 8.10 13.74 -0.56
CA SER A 38 8.11 13.97 0.88
C SER A 38 6.70 14.19 1.44
N SER A 39 6.52 13.90 2.73
CA SER A 39 5.26 14.09 3.47
C SER A 39 5.51 14.60 4.90
N ASN A 40 4.48 15.19 5.51
CA ASN A 40 4.47 15.48 6.95
C ASN A 40 3.97 14.26 7.76
N LEU A 41 3.52 13.21 7.08
CA LEU A 41 3.16 11.93 7.68
C LEU A 41 4.38 10.99 7.63
N PRO A 42 4.50 10.03 8.57
CA PRO A 42 5.41 8.92 8.44
C PRO A 42 5.32 8.25 7.07
N LEU A 43 6.47 7.87 6.51
CA LEU A 43 6.56 7.13 5.25
C LEU A 43 6.84 5.67 5.57
N VAL A 44 5.95 4.77 5.16
CA VAL A 44 6.05 3.33 5.39
C VAL A 44 6.35 2.65 4.06
N PHE A 45 7.46 1.91 4.00
CA PHE A 45 7.90 1.17 2.83
C PHE A 45 7.86 -0.32 3.13
N ILE A 46 7.22 -1.08 2.25
CA ILE A 46 7.17 -2.54 2.32
C ILE A 46 7.71 -3.11 1.02
N ASN A 47 8.68 -4.02 1.13
CA ASN A 47 9.19 -4.79 0.02
C ASN A 47 8.92 -6.28 0.26
N THR A 48 8.18 -6.90 -0.65
CA THR A 48 7.82 -8.34 -0.59
C THR A 48 8.71 -9.20 -1.48
N ASP A 49 9.76 -8.64 -2.08
CA ASP A 49 10.66 -9.31 -3.03
C ASP A 49 9.90 -10.00 -4.18
N GLY A 50 8.82 -9.37 -4.63
CA GLY A 50 7.98 -9.86 -5.72
C GLY A 50 6.92 -10.90 -5.31
N GLN A 51 6.84 -11.26 -4.02
CA GLN A 51 5.78 -12.15 -3.53
C GLN A 51 4.42 -11.43 -3.50
N THR A 52 3.36 -12.16 -3.85
CA THR A 52 1.98 -11.68 -3.75
C THR A 52 1.48 -11.79 -2.31
N ILE A 53 1.02 -10.67 -1.75
CA ILE A 53 0.32 -10.64 -0.46
C ILE A 53 -1.08 -11.20 -0.66
N LYS A 54 -1.46 -12.23 0.10
CA LYS A 54 -2.78 -12.88 0.05
C LYS A 54 -3.52 -12.75 1.38
N ASP A 55 -4.80 -13.09 1.37
CA ASP A 55 -5.59 -13.26 2.60
C ASP A 55 -5.30 -14.65 3.20
N GLN A 56 -5.32 -14.75 4.53
CA GLN A 56 -5.13 -15.98 5.33
C GLN A 56 -3.76 -16.67 5.21
N GLU A 57 -2.86 -16.18 4.36
CA GLU A 57 -1.52 -16.70 4.17
C GLU A 57 -0.52 -15.55 4.32
N ARG A 58 0.26 -15.59 5.40
CA ARG A 58 1.29 -14.59 5.68
C ARG A 58 2.56 -14.89 4.92
N ILE A 59 3.16 -13.84 4.40
CA ILE A 59 4.49 -13.88 3.81
C ILE A 59 5.44 -12.99 4.63
N THR A 60 6.73 -13.32 4.61
CA THR A 60 7.75 -12.43 5.17
C THR A 60 8.07 -11.31 4.18
N ALA A 61 8.18 -10.09 4.67
CA ALA A 61 8.56 -8.90 3.90
C ALA A 61 9.49 -8.01 4.73
N GLN A 62 10.23 -7.13 4.06
CA GLN A 62 11.00 -6.08 4.73
C GLN A 62 10.12 -4.83 4.87
N MET A 63 10.14 -4.22 6.06
CA MET A 63 9.51 -2.93 6.31
C MET A 63 10.52 -1.90 6.78
N GLY A 64 10.46 -0.71 6.19
CA GLY A 64 11.19 0.48 6.62
C GLY A 64 10.23 1.63 6.91
N ILE A 65 10.48 2.40 7.97
CA ILE A 65 9.68 3.57 8.35
C ILE A 65 10.60 4.79 8.53
N ILE A 66 10.21 5.88 7.88
CA ILE A 66 10.79 7.22 8.07
C ILE A 66 9.79 8.06 8.86
N ASP A 67 10.18 8.46 10.07
CA ASP A 67 9.47 9.44 10.89
C ASP A 67 10.48 10.32 11.63
N ASN A 68 10.76 11.49 11.06
CA ASN A 68 11.66 12.51 11.60
C ASN A 68 11.06 13.27 12.81
N GLY A 69 9.83 12.94 13.20
CA GLY A 69 9.14 13.52 14.35
C GLY A 69 8.33 14.78 14.02
N ASN A 70 7.58 15.24 15.03
CA ASN A 70 6.57 16.28 14.85
C ASN A 70 7.15 17.60 14.31
N GLY A 71 6.59 18.08 13.20
CA GLY A 71 6.99 19.33 12.56
C GLY A 71 8.23 19.23 11.67
N VAL A 72 8.86 18.06 11.59
CA VAL A 72 9.97 17.78 10.68
C VAL A 72 9.43 16.99 9.49
N ARG A 73 9.72 17.44 8.28
CA ARG A 73 9.23 16.80 7.06
C ARG A 73 10.03 15.53 6.76
N ASN A 74 9.33 14.47 6.35
CA ASN A 74 9.91 13.19 5.94
C ASN A 74 10.16 13.19 4.43
N ASN A 75 11.36 12.83 3.98
CA ASN A 75 11.69 12.68 2.57
C ASN A 75 11.91 11.20 2.23
N ILE A 76 11.54 10.79 1.01
CA ILE A 76 11.73 9.40 0.56
C ILE A 76 13.21 8.97 0.49
N SER A 77 14.13 9.94 0.51
CA SER A 77 15.57 9.72 0.48
C SER A 77 16.22 9.65 1.86
N ASP A 78 15.45 9.90 2.93
CA ASP A 78 15.98 9.84 4.28
C ASP A 78 16.23 8.37 4.67
N GLU A 79 17.15 8.14 5.60
CA GLU A 79 17.37 6.79 6.15
C GLU A 79 16.19 6.36 7.02
N PHE A 80 15.88 5.07 7.02
CA PHE A 80 14.88 4.50 7.94
C PHE A 80 15.33 4.68 9.38
N ASN A 81 14.56 5.43 10.16
CA ASN A 81 14.92 5.86 11.51
C ASN A 81 13.92 5.43 12.58
N ASN A 82 12.67 5.14 12.22
CA ASN A 82 11.65 4.67 13.16
C ASN A 82 11.61 3.14 13.23
N TYR A 83 11.68 2.47 12.07
CA TYR A 83 11.77 1.02 11.99
C TYR A 83 12.50 0.58 10.73
N ASN A 84 13.27 -0.49 10.84
CA ASN A 84 13.88 -1.18 9.70
C ASN A 84 14.07 -2.66 10.07
N GLY A 85 13.17 -3.52 9.61
CA GLY A 85 13.18 -4.93 10.01
C GLY A 85 12.20 -5.79 9.23
N LEU A 86 12.17 -7.07 9.58
CA LEU A 86 11.27 -8.05 8.99
C LEU A 86 9.85 -7.89 9.55
N ILE A 87 8.88 -8.21 8.71
CA ILE A 87 7.48 -8.34 9.09
C ILE A 87 6.89 -9.60 8.46
N ALA A 88 5.88 -10.19 9.10
CA ALA A 88 4.89 -11.01 8.41
C ALA A 88 3.74 -10.12 7.94
N ILE A 89 3.28 -10.28 6.70
CA ILE A 89 2.20 -9.47 6.12
C ILE A 89 1.17 -10.35 5.42
N GLU A 90 -0.10 -9.99 5.59
CA GLU A 90 -1.25 -10.58 4.88
C GLU A 90 -2.29 -9.50 4.56
N LEU A 91 -3.17 -9.80 3.61
CA LEU A 91 -4.38 -9.01 3.40
C LEU A 91 -5.32 -9.20 4.59
N ARG A 92 -6.11 -8.15 4.86
CA ARG A 92 -7.14 -8.16 5.90
C ARG A 92 -8.44 -7.60 5.36
N GLY A 93 -9.53 -8.08 5.96
CA GLY A 93 -10.87 -7.56 5.77
C GLY A 93 -11.84 -8.67 5.40
N SER A 94 -13.12 -8.34 5.39
CA SER A 94 -14.15 -9.27 4.88
C SER A 94 -14.80 -8.64 3.65
N SER A 95 -15.81 -7.79 3.81
CA SER A 95 -16.37 -7.03 2.69
C SER A 95 -15.37 -6.05 2.08
N SER A 96 -14.43 -5.55 2.88
CA SER A 96 -13.43 -4.57 2.46
C SER A 96 -12.24 -5.17 1.71
N SER A 97 -12.07 -6.49 1.68
CA SER A 97 -10.99 -7.13 0.90
C SER A 97 -11.21 -6.98 -0.61
N ALA A 98 -12.47 -6.78 -1.04
CA ALA A 98 -12.82 -6.52 -2.43
C ALA A 98 -12.59 -5.05 -2.87
N TYR A 99 -12.15 -4.17 -1.97
CA TYR A 99 -11.89 -2.78 -2.33
C TYR A 99 -10.58 -2.62 -3.09
N PRO A 100 -10.50 -1.69 -4.07
CA PRO A 100 -9.26 -1.41 -4.81
C PRO A 100 -8.10 -0.99 -3.92
N LYS A 101 -8.38 -0.44 -2.73
CA LYS A 101 -7.38 -0.10 -1.72
C LYS A 101 -7.35 -1.20 -0.66
N PRO A 102 -6.36 -2.11 -0.71
CA PRO A 102 -6.26 -3.23 0.23
C PRO A 102 -5.94 -2.74 1.64
N GLN A 103 -6.28 -3.56 2.62
CA GLN A 103 -5.87 -3.36 4.02
C GLN A 103 -4.93 -4.50 4.39
N TYR A 104 -3.98 -4.21 5.26
CA TYR A 104 -2.97 -5.20 5.65
C TYR A 104 -2.99 -5.40 7.15
N ARG A 105 -2.76 -6.65 7.56
CA ARG A 105 -2.24 -6.94 8.89
C ARG A 105 -0.74 -7.17 8.75
N ILE A 106 0.03 -6.58 9.66
CA ILE A 106 1.47 -6.79 9.73
C ILE A 106 1.84 -7.24 11.15
N GLU A 107 2.82 -8.13 11.25
CA GLU A 107 3.42 -8.53 12.50
C GLU A 107 4.93 -8.30 12.42
N THR A 108 5.50 -7.52 13.33
CA THR A 108 6.96 -7.27 13.38
C THR A 108 7.69 -8.52 13.87
N GLN A 109 8.76 -8.90 13.17
CA GLN A 109 9.48 -10.14 13.39
C GLN A 109 10.97 -9.92 13.58
N ASP A 110 11.59 -10.77 14.41
CA ASP A 110 13.05 -10.84 14.51
C ASP A 110 13.66 -11.71 13.38
N SER A 111 14.97 -11.93 13.42
CA SER A 111 15.67 -12.72 12.40
C SER A 111 15.30 -14.21 12.39
N LEU A 112 14.66 -14.71 13.45
CA LEU A 112 14.21 -16.10 13.58
C LEU A 112 12.74 -16.27 13.16
N GLY A 113 12.03 -15.16 12.89
CA GLY A 113 10.61 -15.15 12.57
C GLY A 113 9.69 -15.09 13.79
N ASP A 114 10.25 -14.89 14.99
CA ASP A 114 9.50 -14.73 16.21
C ASP A 114 8.97 -13.30 16.36
N ASN A 115 7.90 -13.13 17.14
CA ASN A 115 7.27 -11.83 17.39
C ASN A 115 8.25 -10.84 18.03
N LEU A 116 8.43 -9.69 17.39
CA LEU A 116 9.28 -8.61 17.85
C LEU A 116 8.44 -7.43 18.29
N ASN A 117 8.35 -7.21 19.61
CA ASN A 117 7.65 -6.06 20.18
C ASN A 117 8.44 -4.77 19.99
N VAL A 118 7.86 -3.80 19.28
CA VAL A 118 8.49 -2.50 18.98
C VAL A 118 7.50 -1.36 19.18
N SER A 119 8.00 -0.13 19.30
CA SER A 119 7.16 1.07 19.24
C SER A 119 7.31 1.67 17.85
N LEU A 120 6.21 1.75 17.10
CA LEU A 120 6.17 2.36 15.78
C LEU A 120 5.54 3.75 15.87
N CYS A 121 6.19 4.78 15.34
CA CYS A 121 5.68 6.16 15.29
C CYS A 121 5.06 6.66 16.62
N ASP A 122 5.78 6.47 17.74
CA ASP A 122 5.35 6.79 19.11
C ASP A 122 4.08 6.05 19.61
N LEU A 123 3.65 5.00 18.91
CA LEU A 123 2.60 4.10 19.39
C LEU A 123 3.13 3.19 20.51
N PRO A 124 2.27 2.72 21.43
CA PRO A 124 2.66 1.79 22.48
C PRO A 124 3.32 0.55 21.92
N THR A 125 4.26 -0.02 22.67
CA THR A 125 4.98 -1.23 22.27
C THR A 125 4.03 -2.41 22.02
N GLU A 126 4.05 -2.93 20.81
CA GLU A 126 3.27 -4.07 20.33
C GLU A 126 4.02 -4.77 19.18
N ASN A 127 3.48 -5.89 18.69
CA ASN A 127 3.99 -6.55 17.50
C ASN A 127 2.94 -6.77 16.39
N ASP A 128 1.64 -6.64 16.66
CA ASP A 128 0.55 -6.80 15.67
C ASP A 128 -0.04 -5.43 15.31
N TRP A 129 0.07 -5.05 14.05
CA TRP A 129 -0.36 -3.75 13.54
C TRP A 129 -1.27 -3.89 12.33
N ILE A 130 -2.11 -2.89 12.14
CA ILE A 130 -3.03 -2.80 11.00
C ILE A 130 -2.64 -1.60 10.16
N LEU A 131 -2.50 -1.81 8.85
CA LEU A 131 -2.51 -0.73 7.87
C LEU A 131 -3.92 -0.64 7.31
N TYR A 132 -4.71 0.27 7.88
CA TYR A 132 -6.08 0.49 7.51
C TYR A 132 -6.16 1.46 6.31
N GLY A 133 -6.70 0.97 5.19
CA GLY A 133 -7.03 1.75 4.01
C GLY A 133 -8.52 2.12 3.96
N PRO A 134 -8.95 3.30 4.47
CA PRO A 134 -10.36 3.73 4.49
C PRO A 134 -10.93 4.07 3.10
N TYR A 135 -11.07 3.07 2.23
CA TYR A 135 -11.54 3.28 0.85
C TYR A 135 -12.94 3.92 0.76
N ASN A 136 -13.86 3.47 1.59
CA ASN A 136 -15.25 3.94 1.60
C ASN A 136 -15.44 5.22 2.43
N ASP A 137 -14.54 5.51 3.35
CA ASP A 137 -14.57 6.74 4.16
C ASP A 137 -13.83 7.86 3.43
N LYS A 138 -14.58 8.66 2.67
CA LYS A 138 -14.04 9.84 1.95
C LYS A 138 -13.36 10.88 2.84
N SER A 139 -13.65 10.89 4.14
CA SER A 139 -12.98 11.81 5.08
C SER A 139 -11.64 11.26 5.54
N LEU A 140 -11.46 9.93 5.53
CA LEU A 140 -10.37 9.22 6.19
C LEU A 140 -10.30 9.44 7.71
N LEU A 141 -11.31 10.09 8.31
CA LEU A 141 -11.28 10.57 9.71
C LEU A 141 -12.16 9.74 10.64
N ARG A 142 -13.14 8.96 10.17
CA ARG A 142 -14.22 8.45 11.03
C ARG A 142 -13.69 7.55 12.15
N ASN A 143 -12.85 6.58 11.81
CA ASN A 143 -12.27 5.66 12.79
C ASN A 143 -11.34 6.40 13.76
N VAL A 144 -10.42 7.21 13.22
CA VAL A 144 -9.44 7.98 14.00
C VAL A 144 -10.14 8.92 14.98
N LEU A 145 -11.15 9.66 14.53
CA LEU A 145 -11.93 10.56 15.38
C LEU A 145 -12.68 9.80 16.48
N SER A 146 -13.28 8.65 16.14
CA SER A 146 -14.02 7.84 17.11
C SER A 146 -13.09 7.27 18.20
N TYR A 147 -11.93 6.73 17.82
CA TYR A 147 -10.94 6.23 18.78
C TYR A 147 -10.34 7.35 19.62
N LYS A 148 -10.02 8.49 19.00
CA LYS A 148 -9.52 9.66 19.72
C LYS A 148 -10.53 10.17 20.74
N LEU A 149 -11.80 10.29 20.37
CA LEU A 149 -12.86 10.72 21.28
C LEU A 149 -13.05 9.73 22.43
N SER A 150 -13.06 8.43 22.16
CA SER A 150 -13.14 7.41 23.22
C SER A 150 -12.02 7.58 24.25
N ASN A 151 -10.77 7.69 23.77
CA ASN A 151 -9.61 7.88 24.63
C ASN A 151 -9.70 9.18 25.45
N GLN A 152 -10.19 10.28 24.85
CA GLN A 152 -10.41 11.55 25.56
C GLN A 152 -11.50 11.47 26.63
N LEU A 153 -12.48 10.57 26.48
CA LEU A 153 -13.50 10.27 27.48
C LEU A 153 -13.02 9.29 28.56
N GLY A 154 -11.73 8.93 28.57
CA GLY A 154 -11.16 7.97 29.52
C GLY A 154 -11.53 6.52 29.25
N ARG A 155 -12.04 6.22 28.04
CA ARG A 155 -12.37 4.86 27.61
C ARG A 155 -11.34 4.36 26.63
N TYR A 156 -10.72 3.23 26.92
CA TYR A 156 -9.71 2.65 26.06
C TYR A 156 -10.21 2.46 24.62
N ALA A 157 -9.43 2.96 23.68
CA ALA A 157 -9.49 2.65 22.26
C ALA A 157 -8.07 2.64 21.66
N SER A 158 -7.87 1.92 20.57
CA SER A 158 -6.56 1.83 19.90
C SER A 158 -6.04 3.23 19.52
N ARG A 159 -4.73 3.45 19.70
CA ARG A 159 -4.04 4.64 19.19
C ARG A 159 -3.79 4.46 17.69
N THR A 160 -3.79 5.55 16.95
CA THR A 160 -3.71 5.56 15.48
C THR A 160 -2.80 6.67 15.02
N VAL A 161 -2.09 6.46 13.91
CA VAL A 161 -1.21 7.44 13.27
C VAL A 161 -1.43 7.33 11.76
N TYR A 162 -1.63 8.45 11.08
CA TYR A 162 -1.70 8.45 9.62
C TYR A 162 -0.30 8.24 9.02
N CYS A 163 -0.20 7.51 7.92
CA CYS A 163 1.06 7.30 7.19
C CYS A 163 0.86 7.28 5.68
N GLU A 164 1.93 7.55 4.92
CA GLU A 164 1.97 7.28 3.47
C GLU A 164 2.54 5.88 3.24
N LEU A 165 1.83 5.04 2.50
CA LEU A 165 2.26 3.65 2.26
C LEU A 165 2.82 3.46 0.86
N PHE A 166 3.96 2.76 0.80
CA PHE A 166 4.60 2.26 -0.40
C PHE A 166 4.74 0.74 -0.32
N VAL A 167 4.29 0.01 -1.34
CA VAL A 167 4.48 -1.44 -1.46
C VAL A 167 5.17 -1.73 -2.78
N ASN A 168 6.33 -2.40 -2.74
CA ASN A 168 7.14 -2.72 -3.93
C ASN A 168 7.39 -1.49 -4.82
N TYR A 169 7.76 -0.37 -4.20
CA TYR A 169 8.00 0.93 -4.85
C TYR A 169 6.76 1.62 -5.44
N GLU A 170 5.57 1.05 -5.30
CA GLU A 170 4.32 1.68 -5.69
C GLU A 170 3.67 2.40 -4.52
N TYR A 171 3.33 3.67 -4.71
CA TYR A 171 2.64 4.47 -3.71
C TYR A 171 1.14 4.12 -3.69
N LEU A 172 0.64 3.70 -2.53
CA LEU A 172 -0.75 3.27 -2.32
C LEU A 172 -1.64 4.31 -1.63
N GLY A 173 -1.09 5.48 -1.28
CA GLY A 173 -1.82 6.55 -0.63
C GLY A 173 -1.69 6.58 0.89
N ILE A 174 -2.56 7.38 1.51
CA ILE A 174 -2.64 7.54 2.97
C ILE A 174 -3.30 6.33 3.64
N TYR A 175 -2.68 5.79 4.66
CA TYR A 175 -3.18 4.73 5.55
C TYR A 175 -3.25 5.23 7.00
N VAL A 176 -3.83 4.41 7.87
CA VAL A 176 -3.97 4.62 9.33
C VAL A 176 -3.49 3.37 10.07
#